data_AF-A0A2V2UA48-F1
#
_entry.id   AF-A0A2V2UA48-F1
#
_cell.length_a   1.000
_cell.length_b   1.000
_cell.length_c   1.000
_cell.angle_alpha   90.00
_cell.angle_beta   90.00
_cell.angle_gamma   90.00
#
_symmetry.space_group_name_H-M   'P 1'
#
loop_
_entity.id
_entity.type
_entity.pdbx_description
1 polymer ?
#
loop_
_entity_poly.entity_id
_entity_poly.type
_entity_poly.pdbx_seq_one_letter_code
_entity_poly.pdbx_strand_id
1 'polypeptide(L)'
;MIFPTTNAFISQDKVGAIPIAIQAARQRSVIVRILVPGNSLIEEKVQQLKQYCSDHIIIDVRYIEQMSETKATILVVDRIESLVMELRDDSKTTLFEAIGLSTYSKSKAGVFSYAAVFENLWRQSELYEQLKKVHEQLKIHDKMQKEFIGIAAHELRNPIQPILGLAEILKSKIKDAELYELLDVIIRNARRLQRLTEDILDVTKIESQSLDLKKEQFNLSDVITNAMHDIMINIDFLRRAKDMQ
;
A
#
# COMPACT_ATOMS: atom_id res chain seq x y z
N MET A 1 5.36 5.72 -28.69
CA MET A 1 6.24 6.89 -28.51
C MET A 1 6.80 6.84 -27.10
N ILE A 2 8.10 7.13 -26.93
CA ILE A 2 8.78 7.25 -25.64
C ILE A 2 9.32 8.66 -25.56
N PHE A 3 8.99 9.37 -24.48
CA PHE A 3 9.57 10.67 -24.18
C PHE A 3 10.48 10.54 -22.96
N PRO A 4 11.74 11.00 -23.04
CA PRO A 4 12.73 10.80 -21.98
C PRO A 4 12.49 11.73 -20.77
N THR A 5 11.87 12.89 -21.00
CA THR A 5 11.68 13.95 -20.01
C THR A 5 10.31 14.63 -20.19
N THR A 6 9.88 15.35 -19.15
CA THR A 6 8.67 16.17 -19.21
C THR A 6 8.77 17.27 -20.27
N ASN A 7 9.92 17.93 -20.39
CA ASN A 7 10.11 19.00 -21.35
C ASN A 7 10.18 18.48 -22.80
N ALA A 8 10.72 17.28 -23.04
CA ALA A 8 10.67 16.64 -24.34
C ALA A 8 9.22 16.37 -24.79
N PHE A 9 8.36 15.87 -23.89
CA PHE A 9 6.93 15.71 -24.19
C PHE A 9 6.27 17.05 -24.51
N ILE A 10 6.48 18.07 -23.65
CA ILE A 10 5.84 19.39 -23.81
C ILE A 10 6.29 20.08 -25.09
N SER A 11 7.58 20.02 -25.43
CA SER A 11 8.11 20.67 -26.65
C SER A 11 7.55 20.02 -27.91
N GLN A 12 7.44 18.68 -27.94
CA GLN A 12 6.83 17.91 -29.05
C GLN A 12 5.33 18.16 -29.18
N ASP A 13 4.62 18.28 -28.05
CA ASP A 13 3.21 18.67 -28.01
C ASP A 13 3.00 20.08 -28.59
N LYS A 14 3.83 21.05 -28.17
CA LYS A 14 3.77 22.45 -28.64
C LYS A 14 3.98 22.61 -30.14
N VAL A 15 4.86 21.80 -30.75
CA VAL A 15 5.07 21.84 -32.21
C VAL A 15 4.02 21.04 -33.00
N GLY A 16 3.04 20.43 -32.32
CA GLY A 16 1.93 19.72 -32.93
C GLY A 16 2.19 18.25 -33.26
N ALA A 17 3.33 17.67 -32.86
CA ALA A 17 3.68 16.29 -33.20
C ALA A 17 2.68 15.28 -32.61
N ILE A 18 2.29 15.47 -31.35
CA ILE A 18 1.30 14.61 -30.67
C ILE A 18 -0.09 14.78 -31.29
N PRO A 19 -0.65 16.01 -31.45
CA PRO A 19 -1.91 16.21 -32.16
C PRO A 19 -1.96 15.58 -33.57
N ILE A 20 -0.87 15.67 -34.35
CA ILE A 20 -0.78 15.05 -35.68
C ILE A 20 -0.84 13.52 -35.59
N ALA A 21 -0.08 12.92 -34.66
CA ALA A 21 -0.12 11.47 -34.44
C ALA A 21 -1.53 10.99 -34.06
N ILE A 22 -2.22 11.77 -33.22
CA ILE A 22 -3.61 11.49 -32.82
C ILE A 22 -4.55 11.62 -34.01
N GLN A 23 -4.42 12.67 -34.82
CA GLN A 23 -5.24 12.87 -36.01
C GLN A 23 -5.06 11.71 -37.02
N ALA A 24 -3.81 11.28 -37.24
CA ALA A 24 -3.51 10.14 -38.10
C ALA A 24 -4.14 8.84 -37.57
N ALA A 25 -4.12 8.65 -36.25
CA ALA A 25 -4.77 7.51 -35.60
C ALA A 25 -6.29 7.51 -35.80
N ARG A 26 -6.95 8.67 -35.79
CA ARG A 26 -8.40 8.79 -36.08
C ARG A 26 -8.75 8.31 -37.48
N GLN A 27 -7.91 8.64 -38.47
CA GLN A 27 -8.18 8.36 -39.87
C GLN A 27 -7.92 6.90 -40.26
N ARG A 28 -7.07 6.20 -39.49
CA ARG A 28 -6.55 4.88 -39.85
C ARG A 28 -6.82 3.79 -38.81
N SER A 29 -7.62 4.08 -37.77
CA SER A 29 -7.93 3.15 -36.67
C SER A 29 -6.67 2.55 -36.01
N VAL A 30 -5.69 3.39 -35.70
CA VAL A 30 -4.40 2.96 -35.13
C VAL A 30 -4.36 3.22 -33.61
N ILE A 31 -3.69 2.34 -32.87
CA ILE A 31 -3.46 2.50 -31.44
C ILE A 31 -2.20 3.36 -31.21
N VAL A 32 -2.33 4.44 -30.45
CA VAL A 32 -1.21 5.29 -30.07
C VAL A 32 -0.83 4.99 -28.62
N ARG A 33 0.31 4.31 -28.43
CA ARG A 33 0.86 4.06 -27.10
C ARG A 33 1.99 5.04 -26.78
N ILE A 34 1.91 5.69 -25.63
CA ILE A 34 2.83 6.74 -25.21
C ILE A 34 3.40 6.42 -23.82
N LEU A 35 4.72 6.48 -23.70
CA LEU A 35 5.44 6.42 -22.44
C LEU A 35 6.02 7.79 -22.13
N VAL A 36 5.70 8.32 -20.95
CA VAL A 36 6.09 9.65 -20.48
C VAL A 36 6.51 9.59 -19.01
N PRO A 37 7.42 10.45 -18.54
CA PRO A 37 7.74 10.52 -17.11
C PRO A 37 6.53 10.93 -16.27
N GLY A 38 6.36 10.34 -15.09
CA GLY A 38 5.31 10.75 -14.16
C GLY A 38 5.52 12.16 -13.61
N ASN A 39 4.62 13.10 -13.93
CA ASN A 39 4.63 14.47 -13.42
C ASN A 39 3.21 15.07 -13.46
N SER A 40 2.84 15.87 -12.46
CA SER A 40 1.50 16.48 -12.37
C SER A 40 1.13 17.34 -13.58
N LEU A 41 2.11 18.06 -14.18
CA LEU A 41 1.89 18.86 -15.39
C LEU A 41 1.59 17.99 -16.62
N ILE A 42 2.19 16.80 -16.71
CA ILE A 42 1.91 15.84 -17.78
C ILE A 42 0.53 15.24 -17.56
N GLU A 43 0.18 14.87 -16.33
CA GLU A 43 -1.12 14.29 -16.02
C GLU A 43 -2.26 15.20 -16.48
N GLU A 44 -2.18 16.51 -16.21
CA GLU A 44 -3.18 17.48 -16.68
C GLU A 44 -3.27 17.51 -18.22
N LYS A 45 -2.13 17.58 -18.92
CA LYS A 45 -2.09 17.55 -20.39
C LYS A 45 -2.64 16.24 -20.97
N VAL A 46 -2.30 15.10 -20.37
CA VAL A 46 -2.79 13.80 -20.80
C VAL A 46 -4.31 13.70 -20.61
N GLN A 47 -4.85 14.26 -19.52
CA GLN A 47 -6.30 14.34 -19.33
C GLN A 47 -6.97 15.22 -20.40
N GLN A 48 -6.39 16.37 -20.74
CA GLN A 48 -6.87 17.20 -21.85
C GLN A 48 -6.82 16.43 -23.17
N LEU A 49 -5.73 15.72 -23.47
CA LEU A 49 -5.62 14.88 -24.68
C LEU A 49 -6.69 13.78 -24.74
N LYS A 50 -6.99 13.15 -23.60
CA LYS A 50 -8.04 12.12 -23.50
C LYS A 50 -9.44 12.69 -23.76
N GLN A 51 -9.73 13.94 -23.37
CA GLN A 51 -11.02 14.58 -23.66
C GLN A 51 -11.26 14.76 -25.17
N TYR A 52 -10.19 14.93 -25.96
CA TYR A 52 -10.31 14.98 -27.42
C TYR A 52 -10.49 13.59 -28.05
N CYS A 53 -10.32 12.49 -27.31
CA CYS A 53 -10.48 11.15 -27.86
C CYS A 53 -11.94 10.71 -27.82
N SER A 54 -12.50 10.33 -28.97
CA SER A 54 -13.80 9.65 -29.09
C SER A 54 -13.65 8.13 -28.91
N ASP A 55 -14.77 7.40 -28.75
CA ASP A 55 -14.84 5.96 -28.45
C ASP A 55 -14.05 5.03 -29.40
N HIS A 56 -13.57 5.53 -30.55
CA HIS A 56 -12.86 4.76 -31.58
C HIS A 56 -11.34 5.05 -31.64
N ILE A 57 -10.80 5.90 -30.76
CA ILE A 57 -9.37 6.25 -30.72
C ILE A 57 -8.77 5.70 -29.45
N ILE A 58 -7.84 4.76 -29.59
CA ILE A 58 -7.14 4.17 -28.45
C ILE A 58 -5.81 4.90 -28.28
N ILE A 59 -5.82 5.97 -27.49
CA ILE A 59 -4.57 6.52 -26.93
C ILE A 59 -4.38 5.91 -25.55
N ASP A 60 -3.31 5.14 -25.41
CA ASP A 60 -2.89 4.63 -24.13
C ASP A 60 -1.61 5.36 -23.71
N VAL A 61 -1.66 5.97 -22.52
CA VAL A 61 -0.54 6.72 -21.96
C VAL A 61 -0.19 6.07 -20.64
N ARG A 62 1.06 5.64 -20.53
CA ARG A 62 1.63 5.08 -19.30
C ARG A 62 2.78 5.93 -18.80
N TYR A 63 2.92 5.94 -17.48
CA TYR A 63 3.94 6.70 -16.80
C TYR A 63 5.15 5.82 -16.51
N ILE A 64 6.33 6.35 -16.80
CA ILE A 64 7.61 5.73 -16.46
C ILE A 64 8.37 6.61 -15.47
N GLU A 65 9.34 6.03 -14.79
CA GLU A 65 10.34 6.85 -14.10
C GLU A 65 11.13 7.66 -15.13
N GLN A 66 11.54 8.87 -14.74
CA GLN A 66 12.33 9.72 -15.62
C GLN A 66 13.64 9.02 -15.98
N MET A 67 13.87 8.82 -17.27
CA MET A 67 15.03 8.07 -17.76
C MET A 67 16.28 8.95 -17.65
N SER A 68 17.04 8.83 -16.57
CA SER A 68 18.25 9.65 -16.35
C SER A 68 19.33 9.40 -17.41
N GLU A 69 19.40 8.19 -17.95
CA GLU A 69 20.44 7.77 -18.92
C GLU A 69 19.98 7.83 -20.37
N THR A 70 18.69 7.59 -20.65
CA THR A 70 18.17 7.62 -22.03
C THR A 70 17.67 9.02 -22.35
N LYS A 71 18.47 9.78 -23.10
CA LYS A 71 18.14 11.13 -23.56
C LYS A 71 17.67 11.11 -25.01
N ALA A 72 16.66 10.33 -25.35
CA ALA A 72 16.13 10.31 -26.71
C ALA A 72 14.62 10.12 -26.74
N THR A 73 13.95 10.89 -27.59
CA THR A 73 12.55 10.62 -27.98
C THR A 73 12.55 9.51 -29.01
N ILE A 74 11.76 8.47 -28.79
CA ILE A 74 11.67 7.30 -29.67
C ILE A 74 10.25 7.16 -30.21
N LEU A 75 10.11 7.19 -31.52
CA LEU A 75 8.88 6.87 -32.25
C LEU A 75 9.12 5.60 -33.06
N VAL A 76 8.20 4.64 -32.93
CA VAL A 76 8.16 3.41 -33.74
C VAL A 76 6.76 3.31 -34.32
N VAL A 77 6.68 3.05 -35.63
CA VAL A 77 5.42 2.91 -36.38
C VAL A 77 5.38 1.52 -37.00
N ASP A 78 4.36 0.74 -36.63
CA ASP A 78 4.06 -0.62 -37.13
C ASP A 78 5.24 -1.60 -37.09
N ARG A 79 6.28 -1.33 -36.30
CA ARG A 79 7.57 -2.05 -36.32
C ARG A 79 8.25 -2.06 -37.70
N ILE A 80 7.91 -1.10 -38.56
CA ILE A 80 8.48 -0.93 -39.91
C ILE A 80 9.42 0.27 -39.96
N GLU A 81 9.06 1.36 -39.28
CA GLU A 81 9.82 2.61 -39.29
C GLU A 81 10.07 3.10 -37.86
N SER A 82 11.22 3.73 -37.66
CA SER A 82 11.56 4.39 -36.40
C SER A 82 12.14 5.78 -36.65
N LEU A 83 11.78 6.71 -35.77
CA LEU A 83 12.40 8.03 -35.65
C LEU A 83 12.93 8.18 -34.23
N VAL A 84 14.22 8.46 -34.10
CA VAL A 84 14.86 8.69 -32.81
C VAL A 84 15.49 10.07 -32.81
N MET A 85 15.16 10.87 -31.80
CA MET A 85 15.61 12.25 -31.67
C MET A 85 16.36 12.38 -30.35
N GLU A 86 17.66 12.62 -30.44
CA GLU A 86 18.51 12.88 -29.28
C GLU A 86 18.06 14.16 -28.58
N LEU A 87 17.99 14.11 -27.25
CA LEU A 87 17.76 15.24 -26.36
C LEU A 87 19.10 15.72 -25.85
N ARG A 88 19.59 16.84 -26.41
CA ARG A 88 20.88 17.44 -26.07
C ARG A 88 20.79 18.31 -24.82
N ASP A 89 19.75 19.13 -24.71
CA ASP A 89 19.57 20.07 -23.61
C ASP A 89 18.09 20.21 -23.23
N ASP A 90 17.71 19.58 -22.12
CA ASP A 90 16.33 19.57 -21.61
C ASP A 90 15.92 20.89 -20.95
N SER A 91 16.86 21.82 -20.74
CA SER A 91 16.55 23.15 -20.21
C SER A 91 15.94 24.08 -21.27
N LYS A 92 16.08 23.73 -22.55
CA LYS A 92 15.58 24.54 -23.67
C LYS A 92 14.08 24.33 -23.88
N THR A 93 13.39 25.42 -24.15
CA THR A 93 11.93 25.45 -24.28
C THR A 93 11.45 25.22 -25.71
N THR A 94 12.35 25.35 -26.71
CA THR A 94 12.07 25.11 -28.12
C THR A 94 12.64 23.75 -28.55
N LEU A 95 11.90 23.02 -29.38
CA LEU A 95 12.32 21.70 -29.84
C LEU A 95 13.68 21.76 -30.58
N PHE A 96 13.86 22.75 -31.46
CA PHE A 96 15.08 22.89 -32.28
C PHE A 96 16.35 23.16 -31.47
N GLU A 97 16.26 23.83 -30.32
CA GLU A 97 17.42 24.07 -29.46
C GLU A 97 17.73 22.89 -28.54
N ALA A 98 16.67 22.14 -28.16
CA ALA A 98 16.72 21.01 -27.25
C ALA A 98 17.24 19.73 -27.91
N ILE A 99 16.97 19.51 -29.20
CA ILE A 99 17.32 18.27 -29.89
C ILE A 99 18.71 18.30 -30.53
N GLY A 100 19.36 17.13 -30.53
CA GLY A 100 20.59 16.85 -31.25
C GLY A 100 20.33 16.10 -32.56
N LEU A 101 21.03 14.99 -32.76
CA LEU A 101 20.87 14.17 -33.96
C LEU A 101 19.47 13.54 -34.00
N SER A 102 18.82 13.63 -35.17
CA SER A 102 17.59 12.91 -35.48
C SER A 102 17.87 11.84 -36.52
N THR A 103 17.56 10.58 -36.19
CA THR A 103 17.79 9.43 -37.07
C THR A 103 16.44 8.82 -37.45
N TYR A 104 16.18 8.79 -38.75
CA TYR A 104 15.11 8.01 -39.35
C TYR A 104 15.67 6.70 -39.89
N SER A 105 14.97 5.58 -39.67
CA SER A 105 15.41 4.27 -40.13
C SER A 105 14.25 3.36 -40.46
N LYS A 106 14.38 2.62 -41.59
CA LYS A 106 13.60 1.43 -41.94
C LYS A 106 14.41 0.14 -41.76
N SER A 107 15.60 0.23 -41.16
CA SER A 107 16.43 -0.95 -40.94
C SER A 107 15.73 -1.87 -39.96
N LYS A 108 15.47 -3.10 -40.39
CA LYS A 108 14.81 -4.13 -39.58
C LYS A 108 15.44 -4.24 -38.19
N ALA A 109 16.77 -4.36 -38.11
CA ALA A 109 17.49 -4.49 -36.84
C ALA A 109 17.26 -3.28 -35.92
N GLY A 110 17.41 -2.06 -36.42
CA GLY A 110 17.23 -0.84 -35.61
C GLY A 110 15.79 -0.66 -35.12
N VAL A 111 14.82 -0.86 -36.01
CA VAL A 111 13.39 -0.71 -35.67
C VAL A 111 12.97 -1.75 -34.63
N PHE A 112 13.40 -3.01 -34.77
CA PHE A 112 13.11 -4.05 -33.77
C PHE A 112 13.75 -3.76 -32.41
N SER A 113 14.98 -3.22 -32.37
CA SER A 113 15.62 -2.81 -31.12
C SER A 113 14.80 -1.76 -30.37
N TYR A 114 14.37 -0.69 -31.03
CA TYR A 114 13.56 0.34 -30.40
C TYR A 114 12.15 -0.15 -30.04
N ALA A 115 11.56 -1.02 -30.86
CA ALA A 115 10.29 -1.67 -30.53
C ALA A 115 10.42 -2.53 -29.25
N ALA A 116 11.52 -3.27 -29.10
CA ALA A 116 11.78 -4.08 -27.91
C ALA A 116 11.95 -3.21 -26.66
N VAL A 117 12.71 -2.10 -26.76
CA VAL A 117 12.82 -1.11 -25.67
C VAL A 117 11.45 -0.59 -25.26
N PHE A 118 10.62 -0.22 -26.24
CA PHE A 118 9.25 0.23 -25.98
C PHE A 118 8.42 -0.81 -25.22
N GLU A 119 8.34 -2.05 -25.73
CA GLU A 119 7.52 -3.09 -25.11
C GLU A 119 8.01 -3.46 -23.70
N ASN A 120 9.32 -3.46 -23.47
CA ASN A 120 9.89 -3.72 -22.15
C ASN A 120 9.49 -2.63 -21.14
N LEU A 121 9.65 -1.35 -21.49
CA LEU A 121 9.26 -0.23 -20.63
C LEU A 121 7.74 -0.20 -20.42
N TRP A 122 6.97 -0.53 -21.47
CA TRP A 122 5.52 -0.65 -21.39
C TRP A 122 5.11 -1.69 -20.35
N ARG A 123 5.65 -2.91 -20.48
CA ARG A 123 5.39 -4.00 -19.54
C ARG A 123 5.85 -3.69 -18.13
N GLN A 124 7.01 -3.04 -17.98
CA GLN A 124 7.51 -2.62 -16.67
C GLN A 124 6.56 -1.62 -16.00
N SER A 125 6.06 -0.62 -16.72
CA SER A 125 5.10 0.35 -16.18
C SER A 125 3.77 -0.31 -15.77
N GLU A 126 3.31 -1.29 -16.54
CA GLU A 126 2.10 -2.07 -16.21
C GLU A 126 2.28 -2.89 -14.94
N LEU A 127 3.41 -3.60 -14.81
CA LEU A 127 3.73 -4.38 -13.60
C LEU A 127 3.86 -3.48 -12.37
N TYR A 128 4.45 -2.29 -12.53
CA TYR A 128 4.58 -1.32 -11.45
C TYR A 128 3.22 -0.80 -10.97
N GLU A 129 2.30 -0.47 -11.89
CA GLU A 129 0.93 -0.07 -11.52
C GLU A 129 0.16 -1.19 -10.83
N GLN A 130 0.28 -2.44 -11.30
CA GLN A 130 -0.35 -3.59 -10.66
C GLN A 130 0.19 -3.80 -9.25
N LEU A 131 1.51 -3.75 -9.08
CA LEU A 131 2.17 -3.86 -7.78
C LEU A 131 1.69 -2.77 -6.82
N LYS A 132 1.62 -1.52 -7.29
CA LYS A 132 1.13 -0.39 -6.50
C LYS A 132 -0.31 -0.62 -6.02
N LYS A 133 -1.21 -1.07 -6.90
CA LYS A 133 -2.61 -1.36 -6.54
C LYS A 133 -2.71 -2.47 -5.50
N VAL A 134 -1.98 -3.57 -5.67
CA VAL A 134 -1.98 -4.69 -4.72
C VAL A 134 -1.41 -4.24 -3.37
N HIS A 135 -0.36 -3.43 -3.37
CA HIS A 135 0.23 -2.87 -2.14
C HIS A 135 -0.74 -1.95 -1.39
N GLU A 136 -1.47 -1.09 -2.09
CA GLU A 136 -2.50 -0.23 -1.50
C GLU A 136 -3.65 -1.07 -0.92
N GLN A 137 -4.11 -2.09 -1.64
CA GLN A 137 -5.14 -3.02 -1.15
C GLN A 137 -4.69 -3.77 0.11
N LEU A 138 -3.45 -4.27 0.12
CA LEU A 138 -2.88 -4.95 1.27
C LEU A 138 -2.82 -4.02 2.49
N LYS A 139 -2.36 -2.78 2.31
CA LYS A 139 -2.36 -1.77 3.40
C LYS A 139 -3.74 -1.51 3.97
N ILE A 140 -4.76 -1.41 3.11
CA ILE A 140 -6.15 -1.21 3.55
C ILE A 140 -6.63 -2.43 4.34
N HIS A 141 -6.36 -3.64 3.85
CA HIS A 141 -6.71 -4.88 4.55
C HIS A 141 -6.04 -4.99 5.92
N ASP A 142 -4.73 -4.74 6.00
CA ASP A 142 -3.97 -4.75 7.25
C ASP A 142 -4.54 -3.75 8.26
N LYS A 143 -4.90 -2.55 7.79
CA LYS A 143 -5.52 -1.53 8.64
C LYS A 143 -6.89 -1.99 9.17
N MET A 144 -7.76 -2.49 8.28
CA MET A 144 -9.09 -2.99 8.68
C MET A 144 -9.01 -4.16 9.65
N GLN A 145 -8.08 -5.09 9.43
CA GLN A 145 -7.86 -6.23 10.32
C GLN A 145 -7.44 -5.76 11.72
N LYS A 146 -6.50 -4.81 11.81
CA LYS A 146 -6.06 -4.23 13.09
C LYS A 146 -7.20 -3.50 13.81
N GLU A 147 -7.99 -2.70 13.09
CA GLU A 147 -9.15 -2.01 13.66
C GLU A 147 -10.22 -3.00 14.15
N PHE A 148 -10.52 -4.05 13.37
CA PHE A 148 -11.47 -5.08 13.75
C PHE A 148 -11.06 -5.80 15.04
N ILE A 149 -9.79 -6.21 15.14
CA ILE A 149 -9.26 -6.88 16.34
C ILE A 149 -9.37 -5.95 17.55
N GLY A 150 -9.00 -4.68 17.39
CA GLY A 150 -9.14 -3.66 18.43
C GLY A 150 -10.58 -3.54 18.93
N ILE A 151 -11.53 -3.35 18.02
CA ILE A 151 -12.96 -3.22 18.35
C ILE A 151 -13.48 -4.49 19.02
N ALA A 152 -13.21 -5.67 18.46
CA ALA A 152 -13.68 -6.94 19.01
C ALA A 152 -13.18 -7.14 20.44
N ALA A 153 -11.91 -6.83 20.72
CA ALA A 153 -11.37 -6.97 22.06
C ALA A 153 -11.99 -5.95 23.05
N HIS A 154 -12.23 -4.71 22.63
CA HIS A 154 -12.97 -3.75 23.46
C HIS A 154 -14.41 -4.21 23.75
N GLU A 155 -15.13 -4.69 22.74
CA GLU A 155 -16.50 -5.19 22.87
C GLU A 155 -16.58 -6.48 23.69
N LEU A 156 -15.52 -7.29 23.74
CA LEU A 156 -15.44 -8.46 24.63
C LEU A 156 -15.17 -8.08 26.08
N ARG A 157 -14.38 -7.03 26.34
CA ARG A 157 -14.12 -6.55 27.72
C ARG A 157 -15.42 -6.12 28.42
N ASN A 158 -16.30 -5.44 27.69
CA ASN A 158 -17.56 -4.89 28.21
C ASN A 158 -18.48 -5.93 28.89
N PRO A 159 -18.78 -7.10 28.30
CA PRO A 159 -19.59 -8.14 28.95
C PRO A 159 -18.80 -8.98 29.96
N ILE A 160 -17.48 -9.11 29.86
CA ILE A 160 -16.68 -9.89 30.81
C ILE A 160 -16.67 -9.24 32.20
N GLN A 161 -16.54 -7.91 32.26
CA GLN A 161 -16.52 -7.16 33.52
C GLN A 161 -17.76 -7.40 34.42
N PRO A 162 -19.01 -7.25 33.94
CA PRO A 162 -20.19 -7.53 34.74
C PRO A 162 -20.36 -9.01 35.07
N ILE A 163 -19.98 -9.93 34.17
CA ILE A 163 -19.98 -11.38 34.49
C ILE A 163 -19.06 -11.67 35.67
N LEU A 164 -17.84 -11.13 35.63
CA LEU A 164 -16.86 -11.30 36.70
C LEU A 164 -17.34 -10.65 38.01
N GLY A 165 -17.82 -9.40 37.95
CA GLY A 165 -18.28 -8.67 39.13
C GLY A 165 -19.50 -9.32 39.80
N LEU A 166 -20.50 -9.73 39.02
CA LEU A 166 -21.68 -10.41 39.57
C LEU A 166 -21.33 -11.80 40.13
N ALA A 167 -20.45 -12.54 39.46
CA ALA A 167 -19.98 -13.82 39.97
C ALA A 167 -19.21 -13.64 41.29
N GLU A 168 -18.30 -12.68 41.41
CA GLU A 168 -17.59 -12.41 42.66
C GLU A 168 -18.54 -12.03 43.82
N ILE A 169 -19.56 -11.20 43.54
CA ILE A 169 -20.60 -10.86 44.52
C ILE A 169 -21.38 -12.09 44.96
N LEU A 170 -21.85 -12.92 44.03
CA LEU A 170 -22.59 -14.14 44.34
C LEU A 170 -21.75 -15.12 45.15
N LYS A 171 -20.46 -15.26 44.81
CA LYS A 171 -19.52 -16.14 45.51
C LYS A 171 -19.37 -15.74 46.97
N SER A 172 -19.37 -14.44 47.28
CA SER A 172 -19.28 -13.94 48.66
C SER A 172 -20.53 -14.23 49.51
N LYS A 173 -21.66 -14.57 48.90
CA LYS A 173 -22.97 -14.74 49.58
C LYS A 173 -23.39 -16.21 49.70
N ILE A 174 -22.83 -17.10 48.90
CA ILE A 174 -23.18 -18.52 48.85
C ILE A 174 -22.46 -19.30 49.95
N LYS A 175 -23.20 -20.18 50.64
CA LYS A 175 -22.69 -21.12 51.64
C LYS A 175 -22.70 -22.58 51.16
N ASP A 176 -23.40 -22.83 50.07
CA ASP A 176 -23.48 -24.14 49.43
C ASP A 176 -22.17 -24.45 48.70
N ALA A 177 -21.56 -25.59 49.00
CA ALA A 177 -20.24 -25.96 48.49
C ALA A 177 -20.25 -26.25 46.99
N GLU A 178 -21.29 -26.91 46.45
CA GLU A 178 -21.38 -27.23 45.02
C GLU A 178 -21.57 -25.95 44.19
N LEU A 179 -22.44 -25.04 44.65
CA LEU A 179 -22.63 -23.74 44.00
C LEU A 179 -21.37 -22.87 44.07
N TYR A 180 -20.59 -22.97 45.16
CA TYR A 180 -19.33 -22.26 45.30
C TYR A 180 -18.31 -22.72 44.24
N GLU A 181 -18.16 -24.04 44.04
CA GLU A 181 -17.26 -24.59 43.03
C GLU A 181 -17.66 -24.19 41.61
N LEU A 182 -18.95 -24.27 41.28
CA LEU A 182 -19.48 -23.84 39.98
C LEU A 182 -19.18 -22.35 39.71
N LEU A 183 -19.36 -21.50 40.72
CA LEU A 183 -19.04 -20.09 40.59
C LEU A 183 -17.55 -19.82 40.44
N ASP A 184 -16.72 -20.62 41.11
CA ASP A 184 -15.28 -20.53 40.99
C ASP A 184 -14.83 -20.88 39.56
N VAL A 185 -15.46 -21.87 38.93
CA VAL A 185 -15.26 -22.19 37.50
C VAL A 185 -15.61 -20.97 36.62
N ILE A 186 -16.74 -20.32 36.86
CA ILE A 186 -17.18 -19.13 36.09
C ILE A 186 -16.15 -18.00 36.21
N ILE A 187 -15.73 -17.67 37.43
CA ILE A 187 -14.76 -16.60 37.70
C ILE A 187 -13.43 -16.90 37.02
N ARG A 188 -12.90 -18.12 37.15
CA ARG A 188 -11.63 -18.51 36.50
C ARG A 188 -11.69 -18.36 34.99
N ASN A 189 -12.79 -18.76 34.36
CA ASN A 189 -12.96 -18.63 32.91
C ASN A 189 -13.14 -17.17 32.46
N ALA A 190 -13.91 -16.37 33.21
CA ALA A 190 -14.07 -14.94 32.94
C ALA A 190 -12.72 -14.19 33.03
N ARG A 191 -11.92 -14.45 34.08
CA ARG A 191 -10.57 -13.88 34.21
C ARG A 191 -9.62 -14.33 33.10
N ARG A 192 -9.71 -15.60 32.67
CA ARG A 192 -8.93 -16.11 31.54
C ARG A 192 -9.29 -15.39 30.24
N LEU A 193 -10.59 -15.19 29.99
CA LEU A 193 -11.08 -14.48 28.81
C LEU A 193 -10.68 -13.00 28.84
N GLN A 194 -10.72 -12.36 30.01
CA GLN A 194 -10.25 -10.99 30.19
C GLN A 194 -8.78 -10.85 29.78
N ARG A 195 -7.90 -11.71 30.35
CA ARG A 195 -6.47 -11.69 30.02
C ARG A 195 -6.22 -11.89 28.54
N LEU A 196 -6.87 -12.89 27.94
CA LEU A 196 -6.73 -13.15 26.50
C LEU A 196 -7.14 -11.94 25.66
N THR A 197 -8.20 -11.24 26.06
CA THR A 197 -8.68 -10.04 25.39
C THR A 197 -7.69 -8.88 25.52
N GLU A 198 -7.06 -8.73 26.68
CA GLU A 198 -6.00 -7.74 26.94
C GLU A 198 -4.73 -8.06 26.13
N ASP A 199 -4.29 -9.32 26.13
CA ASP A 199 -3.12 -9.78 25.37
C ASP A 199 -3.29 -9.51 23.86
N ILE A 200 -4.48 -9.76 23.30
CA ILE A 200 -4.79 -9.49 21.89
C ILE A 200 -4.66 -7.98 21.58
N LEU A 201 -5.11 -7.11 22.47
CA LEU A 201 -4.98 -5.66 22.30
C LEU A 201 -3.52 -5.22 22.35
N ASP A 202 -2.75 -5.76 23.28
CA ASP A 202 -1.36 -5.38 23.46
C ASP A 202 -0.50 -5.84 22.27
N VAL A 203 -0.72 -7.05 21.75
CA VAL A 203 -0.11 -7.50 20.48
C VAL A 203 -0.47 -6.57 19.34
N THR A 204 -1.74 -6.19 19.20
CA THR A 204 -2.20 -5.26 18.14
C THR A 204 -1.52 -3.90 18.22
N LYS A 205 -1.29 -3.37 19.43
CA LYS A 205 -0.55 -2.11 19.65
C LYS A 205 0.93 -2.24 19.32
N ILE A 206 1.55 -3.36 19.66
CA ILE A 206 2.96 -3.64 19.35
C ILE A 206 3.17 -3.72 17.83
N GLU A 207 2.36 -4.52 17.13
CA GLU A 207 2.45 -4.70 15.68
C GLU A 207 2.09 -3.44 14.88
N SER A 208 1.34 -2.51 15.48
CA SER A 208 1.05 -1.21 14.88
C SER A 208 2.04 -0.11 15.27
N GLN A 209 3.07 -0.43 16.08
CA GLN A 209 4.00 0.55 16.64
C GLN A 209 3.28 1.68 17.41
N SER A 210 2.09 1.42 17.94
CA SER A 210 1.27 2.37 18.68
C SER A 210 1.32 2.16 20.19
N LEU A 211 2.11 1.18 20.66
CA LEU A 211 2.35 0.97 22.09
C LEU A 211 3.15 2.14 22.67
N ASP A 212 2.48 3.02 23.41
CA ASP A 212 3.10 4.13 24.13
C ASP A 212 3.62 3.67 25.51
N LEU A 213 4.95 3.63 25.66
CA LEU A 213 5.60 3.26 26.90
C LEU A 213 5.84 4.51 27.76
N LYS A 214 5.12 4.61 28.87
CA LYS A 214 5.37 5.64 29.89
C LYS A 214 6.59 5.29 30.71
N LYS A 215 7.74 5.89 30.37
CA LYS A 215 8.99 5.72 31.11
C LYS A 215 8.97 6.60 32.36
N GLU A 216 8.95 5.97 33.53
CA GLU A 216 9.00 6.65 34.82
C GLU A 216 10.01 5.98 35.77
N GLN A 217 10.43 6.71 36.81
CA GLN A 217 11.20 6.10 37.90
C GLN A 217 10.26 5.30 38.79
N PHE A 218 10.60 4.04 39.03
CA PHE A 218 9.84 3.15 39.91
C PHE A 218 10.79 2.39 40.83
N ASN A 219 10.26 1.89 41.94
CA ASN A 219 11.00 1.05 42.87
C ASN A 219 10.95 -0.42 42.39
N LEU A 220 12.09 -0.94 41.94
CA LEU A 220 12.19 -2.31 41.44
C LEU A 220 11.84 -3.35 42.52
N SER A 221 12.21 -3.11 43.79
CA SER A 221 11.89 -4.03 44.88
C SER A 221 10.38 -4.16 45.09
N ASP A 222 9.63 -3.05 44.95
CA ASP A 222 8.18 -3.06 45.11
C ASP A 222 7.53 -3.84 43.97
N VAL A 223 8.00 -3.65 42.73
CA VAL A 223 7.51 -4.40 41.56
C VAL A 223 7.74 -5.90 41.72
N ILE A 224 8.94 -6.31 42.12
CA ILE A 224 9.27 -7.73 42.33
C ILE A 224 8.42 -8.33 43.46
N THR A 225 8.28 -7.61 44.58
CA THR A 225 7.50 -8.09 45.73
C THR A 225 6.03 -8.26 45.38
N ASN A 226 5.45 -7.29 44.66
CA ASN A 226 4.06 -7.36 44.20
C ASN A 226 3.86 -8.52 43.21
N ALA A 227 4.76 -8.69 42.24
CA ALA A 227 4.68 -9.79 41.27
C ALA A 227 4.79 -11.16 41.95
N MET A 228 5.68 -11.30 42.94
CA MET A 228 5.79 -12.53 43.72
C MET A 228 4.52 -12.80 44.54
N HIS A 229 3.94 -11.76 45.14
CA HIS A 229 2.69 -11.87 45.90
C HIS A 229 1.52 -12.33 45.01
N ASP A 230 1.36 -11.74 43.83
CA ASP A 230 0.32 -12.10 42.87
C ASP A 230 0.43 -13.57 42.43
N ILE A 231 1.66 -14.04 42.15
CA ILE A 231 1.91 -15.44 41.79
C ILE A 231 1.59 -16.36 42.97
N MET A 232 1.98 -15.99 44.18
CA MET A 232 1.80 -16.82 45.38
C MET A 232 0.31 -16.97 45.75
N ILE A 233 -0.48 -15.89 45.64
CA ILE A 233 -1.94 -15.94 45.80
C ILE A 233 -2.56 -16.96 44.83
N ASN A 234 -2.10 -16.96 43.58
CA ASN A 234 -2.63 -17.84 42.55
C ASN A 234 -2.25 -19.31 42.80
N ILE A 235 -1.03 -19.57 43.30
CA ILE A 235 -0.57 -20.91 43.69
C ILE A 235 -1.34 -21.44 44.91
N ASP A 236 -1.55 -20.61 45.93
CA ASP A 236 -2.28 -21.01 47.14
C ASP A 236 -3.76 -21.29 46.86
N PHE A 237 -4.35 -20.52 45.96
CA PHE A 237 -5.70 -20.78 45.46
C PHE A 237 -5.78 -22.14 44.72
N LEU A 238 -4.81 -22.46 43.86
CA LEU A 238 -4.74 -23.75 43.16
C LEU A 238 -4.51 -24.93 44.12
N ARG A 239 -3.77 -24.74 45.21
CA ARG A 239 -3.57 -25.77 46.24
C ARG A 239 -4.85 -26.07 47.00
N ARG A 240 -5.57 -25.04 47.47
CA ARG A 240 -6.83 -25.21 48.19
C ARG A 240 -7.92 -25.88 47.35
N ALA A 241 -7.95 -25.61 46.04
CA ALA A 241 -8.86 -26.28 45.11
C ALA A 241 -8.52 -27.78 44.91
N LYS A 242 -7.29 -28.19 45.19
CA LYS A 242 -6.82 -29.57 45.07
C LYS A 242 -7.05 -30.40 46.33
N ASP A 243 -7.07 -29.75 47.49
CA ASP A 243 -7.30 -30.38 48.80
C ASP A 243 -8.80 -30.58 49.11
N MET A 244 -9.71 -30.09 48.26
CA MET A 244 -11.17 -30.31 48.35
C MET A 244 -11.67 -31.49 47.49
N GLN A 245 -10.82 -32.14 46.70
CA GLN A 245 -11.10 -33.39 45.97
C GLN A 245 -10.60 -34.61 46.74
#